data_AF-A0A8H5HNF3-F1
#
_entry.id   AF-A0A8H5HNF3-F1
#
_cell.length_a   1.000
_cell.length_b   1.000
_cell.length_c   1.000
_cell.angle_alpha   90.00
_cell.angle_beta   90.00
_cell.angle_gamma   90.00
#
_symmetry.space_group_name_H-M   'P 1'
#
loop_
_entity.id
_entity.type
_entity.pdbx_description
1 polymer ?
#
loop_
_entity_poly.entity_id
_entity_poly.type
_entity_poly.pdbx_seq_one_letter_code
_entity_poly.pdbx_strand_id
1 'polypeptide(L)'
;MTTRTQAPLDRLRAAVRKVIAMNQTSRVFTYFGAGAEPGVNARHMSADMRYNKTKETCNIRIVDYSAVSITSKSMSNTQLINLLSDPQVSEKPSWAKVRWIDIGGISWDVIKMLSIKYKIHPLALENIMHTHSKATTSKSDYYMQHLFLRILCLELRDKDSAIPLLEVQRDATFNVEALDPTANASFSSTRRKSKSIAYHNLESQDAAATVQVEALKHRDRVECNVFPLFILLFRDGTVITLHRTISEKFTKPIINRLARSDTLLRTTSDASFLVQSLLDLTVDKALGLAEACETKLKKFEKQLLLKPDVDTVGNLHILAGDINLHQRALEPLKRVIYGLRRYDIDRCLALLNLPPEEEKDAVVKGYISPKAQIYLADVFDHIDYVLASLDKVYNLSENLMSYSFNVRCSYDIQKNLSAYQLDS
;
A
#
# COMPACT_ATOMS: atom_id res chain seq x y z
N MET A 1 32.44 -22.35 -56.78
CA MET A 1 31.64 -22.45 -55.54
C MET A 1 32.24 -23.53 -54.66
N THR A 2 33.15 -23.17 -53.75
CA THR A 2 33.82 -24.10 -52.85
C THR A 2 33.30 -23.87 -51.43
N THR A 3 32.42 -24.76 -50.96
CA THR A 3 31.94 -24.78 -49.58
C THR A 3 33.11 -25.17 -48.67
N ARG A 4 33.72 -24.17 -48.05
CA ARG A 4 34.78 -24.32 -47.06
C ARG A 4 34.21 -25.12 -45.87
N THR A 5 34.57 -26.39 -45.79
CA THR A 5 34.21 -27.28 -44.69
C THR A 5 34.80 -26.72 -43.40
N GLN A 6 33.96 -26.10 -42.57
CA GLN A 6 34.36 -25.61 -41.25
C GLN A 6 34.97 -26.77 -40.45
N ALA A 7 36.13 -26.52 -39.85
CA ALA A 7 36.88 -27.51 -39.09
C ALA A 7 36.00 -28.10 -37.97
N PRO A 8 36.14 -29.40 -37.64
CA PRO A 8 35.34 -30.06 -36.60
C PRO A 8 35.38 -29.32 -35.26
N LEU A 9 36.52 -28.69 -34.96
CA LEU A 9 36.75 -27.89 -33.76
C LEU A 9 35.88 -26.62 -33.70
N ASP A 10 35.61 -25.98 -34.85
CA ASP A 10 34.78 -24.77 -34.92
C ASP A 10 33.29 -25.10 -34.79
N ARG A 11 32.87 -26.28 -35.28
CA ARG A 11 31.52 -26.81 -35.03
C ARG A 11 31.30 -27.13 -33.56
N LEU A 12 32.30 -27.71 -32.89
CA LEU A 12 32.27 -27.96 -31.46
C LEU A 12 32.19 -26.65 -30.67
N ARG A 13 33.01 -25.64 -31.01
CA ARG A 13 32.96 -24.32 -30.37
C ARG A 13 31.63 -23.62 -30.60
N ALA A 14 31.04 -23.72 -31.79
CA ALA A 14 29.72 -23.18 -32.08
C ALA A 14 28.61 -23.90 -31.29
N ALA A 15 28.70 -25.23 -31.16
CA ALA A 15 27.78 -26.03 -30.35
C ALA A 15 27.91 -25.70 -28.86
N VAL A 16 29.14 -25.58 -28.35
CA VAL A 16 29.41 -25.18 -26.96
C VAL A 16 28.90 -23.77 -26.70
N ARG A 17 29.13 -22.80 -27.60
CA ARG A 17 28.54 -21.45 -27.48
C ARG A 17 27.01 -21.48 -27.51
N LYS A 18 26.41 -22.34 -28.33
CA LYS A 18 24.96 -22.53 -28.39
C LYS A 18 24.42 -23.13 -27.10
N VAL A 19 25.12 -24.09 -26.49
CA VAL A 19 24.77 -24.69 -25.18
C VAL A 19 24.98 -23.69 -24.04
N ILE A 20 26.04 -22.88 -24.08
CA ILE A 20 26.28 -21.80 -23.10
C ILE A 20 25.17 -20.74 -23.22
N ALA A 21 24.82 -20.32 -24.45
CA ALA A 21 23.71 -19.39 -24.68
C ALA A 21 22.37 -20.00 -24.23
N MET A 22 22.15 -21.28 -24.51
CA MET A 22 20.94 -22.00 -24.08
C MET A 22 20.86 -22.13 -22.56
N ASN A 23 21.98 -22.41 -21.87
CA ASN A 23 22.06 -22.46 -20.41
C ASN A 23 21.92 -21.07 -19.78
N GLN A 24 22.41 -20.01 -20.44
CA GLN A 24 22.17 -18.63 -20.02
C GLN A 24 20.68 -18.26 -20.15
N THR A 25 20.02 -18.62 -21.25
CA THR A 25 18.57 -18.41 -21.41
C THR A 25 17.76 -19.26 -20.44
N SER A 26 18.13 -20.51 -20.17
CA SER A 26 17.45 -21.38 -19.21
C SER A 26 17.62 -20.88 -17.77
N ARG A 27 18.79 -20.33 -17.41
CA ARG A 27 18.99 -19.65 -16.13
C ARG A 27 18.10 -18.43 -16.01
N VAL A 28 18.02 -17.61 -17.05
CA VAL A 28 17.12 -16.47 -17.11
C VAL A 28 15.67 -16.92 -16.89
N PHE A 29 15.21 -18.02 -17.52
CA PHE A 29 13.88 -18.62 -17.28
C PHE A 29 13.66 -19.14 -15.86
N THR A 30 14.68 -19.71 -15.19
CA THR A 30 14.56 -20.12 -13.77
C THR A 30 14.44 -18.96 -12.78
N TYR A 31 14.77 -17.72 -13.18
CA TYR A 31 14.47 -16.50 -12.41
C TYR A 31 13.01 -16.02 -12.57
N PHE A 32 12.20 -16.63 -13.44
CA PHE A 32 10.78 -16.31 -13.64
C PHE A 32 9.87 -17.32 -12.93
N GLY A 33 10.00 -17.43 -11.61
CA GLY A 33 9.12 -18.30 -10.81
C GLY A 33 9.51 -18.36 -9.34
N ALA A 34 8.63 -18.93 -8.51
CA ALA A 34 8.91 -19.19 -7.10
C ALA A 34 10.22 -19.97 -6.97
N GLY A 35 11.22 -19.38 -6.31
CA GLY A 35 12.60 -19.89 -6.22
C GLY A 35 13.69 -18.98 -6.82
N ALA A 36 13.34 -17.85 -7.44
CA ALA A 36 14.30 -16.83 -7.85
C ALA A 36 15.04 -16.22 -6.64
N GLU A 37 16.32 -15.85 -6.80
CA GLU A 37 17.06 -15.12 -5.75
C GLU A 37 16.30 -13.83 -5.39
N PRO A 38 16.10 -13.54 -4.10
CA PRO A 38 15.31 -12.40 -3.68
C PRO A 38 16.04 -11.09 -4.03
N GLY A 39 15.29 -10.10 -4.50
CA GLY A 39 15.78 -8.79 -4.91
C GLY A 39 15.71 -8.53 -6.42
N VAL A 40 15.38 -7.29 -6.78
CA VAL A 40 15.38 -6.83 -8.18
C VAL A 40 16.67 -6.09 -8.47
N ASN A 41 17.48 -6.63 -9.39
CA ASN A 41 18.70 -5.96 -9.84
C ASN A 41 18.42 -5.02 -11.02
N ALA A 42 18.35 -3.71 -10.76
CA ALA A 42 18.07 -2.68 -11.76
C ALA A 42 19.07 -2.64 -12.94
N ARG A 43 20.29 -3.14 -12.75
CA ARG A 43 21.34 -3.20 -13.79
C ARG A 43 21.23 -4.40 -14.72
N HIS A 44 20.41 -5.40 -14.36
CA HIS A 44 20.33 -6.66 -15.10
C HIS A 44 19.16 -6.65 -16.09
N MET A 45 19.39 -7.18 -17.30
CA MET A 45 18.38 -7.19 -18.38
C MET A 45 17.10 -7.98 -18.02
N SER A 46 17.18 -8.90 -17.05
CA SER A 46 16.01 -9.65 -16.56
C SER A 46 14.99 -8.75 -15.86
N ALA A 47 15.45 -7.70 -15.16
CA ALA A 47 14.57 -6.74 -14.50
C ALA A 47 13.86 -5.84 -15.51
N ASP A 48 14.57 -5.42 -16.57
CA ASP A 48 13.97 -4.70 -17.69
C ASP A 48 12.90 -5.56 -18.38
N MET A 49 13.17 -6.84 -18.64
CA MET A 49 12.18 -7.72 -19.26
C MET A 49 10.93 -7.93 -18.37
N ARG A 50 11.09 -7.92 -17.04
CA ARG A 50 9.99 -8.11 -16.06
C ARG A 50 9.12 -6.87 -15.89
N TYR A 51 9.71 -5.67 -15.86
CA TYR A 51 9.02 -4.46 -15.43
C TYR A 51 8.85 -3.38 -16.50
N ASN A 52 9.40 -3.56 -17.71
CA ASN A 52 9.26 -2.60 -18.82
C ASN A 52 7.80 -2.34 -19.25
N LYS A 53 6.84 -3.18 -18.84
CA LYS A 53 5.40 -2.94 -19.05
C LYS A 53 4.80 -1.91 -18.07
N THR A 54 5.48 -1.59 -16.98
CA THR A 54 4.99 -0.68 -15.93
C THR A 54 5.47 0.73 -16.21
N LYS A 55 4.85 1.39 -17.19
CA LYS A 55 5.14 2.78 -17.58
C LYS A 55 3.93 3.65 -17.29
N GLU A 56 3.79 4.06 -16.04
CA GLU A 56 2.82 5.08 -15.64
C GLU A 56 3.45 6.48 -15.79
N THR A 57 2.61 7.49 -16.00
CA THR A 57 3.03 8.91 -15.97
C THR A 57 3.32 9.31 -14.53
N CYS A 58 4.55 9.75 -14.24
CA CYS A 58 4.93 10.17 -12.91
C CYS A 58 4.94 11.71 -12.81
N ASN A 59 4.40 12.22 -11.72
CA ASN A 59 4.63 13.60 -11.30
C ASN A 59 5.75 13.59 -10.26
N ILE A 60 6.91 14.15 -10.61
CA ILE A 60 8.08 14.15 -9.74
C ILE A 60 8.30 15.57 -9.24
N ARG A 61 8.49 15.74 -7.94
CA ARG A 61 8.81 17.02 -7.32
C ARG A 61 10.11 16.90 -6.54
N ILE A 62 11.03 17.80 -6.80
CA ILE A 62 12.29 17.93 -6.08
C ILE A 62 12.21 19.20 -5.25
N VAL A 63 12.31 19.05 -3.93
CA VAL A 63 12.37 20.13 -2.96
C VAL A 63 13.73 20.11 -2.28
N ASP A 64 14.57 21.07 -2.63
CA ASP A 64 15.85 21.31 -1.97
C ASP A 64 15.64 22.42 -0.94
N TYR A 65 15.97 22.16 0.33
CA TYR A 65 15.77 23.16 1.38
C TYR A 65 16.89 23.19 2.43
N SER A 66 17.02 24.37 3.02
CA SER A 66 17.85 24.68 4.18
C SER A 66 17.03 25.53 5.16
N ALA A 67 17.64 25.95 6.27
CA ALA A 67 16.96 26.86 7.20
C ALA A 67 16.59 28.21 6.54
N VAL A 68 17.39 28.67 5.58
CA VAL A 68 17.24 30.00 4.99
C VAL A 68 16.49 29.96 3.66
N SER A 69 16.81 28.99 2.81
CA SER A 69 16.34 28.95 1.42
C SER A 69 15.60 27.66 1.10
N ILE A 70 14.64 27.75 0.18
CA ILE A 70 13.89 26.61 -0.35
C ILE A 70 13.77 26.76 -1.86
N THR A 71 13.88 25.65 -2.58
CA THR A 71 13.65 25.57 -4.02
C THR A 71 12.78 24.35 -4.30
N SER A 72 11.64 24.56 -4.95
CA SER A 72 10.74 23.50 -5.38
C SER A 72 10.69 23.45 -6.90
N LYS A 73 10.92 22.27 -7.48
CA LYS A 73 10.85 22.03 -8.93
C LYS A 73 9.99 20.80 -9.20
N SER A 74 8.94 20.96 -10.00
CA SER A 74 8.16 19.84 -10.53
C SER A 74 8.68 19.44 -11.91
N MET A 75 8.76 18.14 -12.18
CA MET A 75 9.37 17.53 -13.36
C MET A 75 8.58 16.30 -13.81
N SER A 76 8.67 16.01 -15.10
CA SER A 76 8.17 14.78 -15.74
C SER A 76 9.24 13.68 -15.78
N ASN A 77 8.84 12.45 -16.15
CA ASN A 77 9.73 11.28 -16.20
C ASN A 77 11.00 11.54 -17.02
N THR A 78 10.88 12.14 -18.21
CA THR A 78 12.02 12.39 -19.11
C THR A 78 12.97 13.45 -18.57
N GLN A 79 12.41 14.51 -17.97
CA GLN A 79 13.19 15.59 -17.36
C GLN A 79 14.02 15.08 -16.18
N LEU A 80 13.44 14.19 -15.35
CA LEU A 80 14.18 13.57 -14.27
C LEU A 80 15.31 12.69 -14.80
N ILE A 81 15.05 11.87 -15.82
CA ILE A 81 16.09 10.99 -16.39
C ILE A 81 17.26 11.83 -16.92
N ASN A 82 16.97 12.91 -17.65
CA ASN A 82 18.01 13.82 -18.14
C ASN A 82 18.80 14.46 -17.00
N LEU A 83 18.11 14.94 -15.95
CA LEU A 83 18.77 15.54 -14.79
C LEU A 83 19.66 14.54 -14.03
N LEU A 84 19.20 13.30 -13.89
CA LEU A 84 19.94 12.27 -13.17
C LEU A 84 21.12 11.71 -13.98
N SER A 85 21.04 11.77 -15.31
CA SER A 85 22.13 11.37 -16.21
C SER A 85 23.33 12.31 -16.13
N ASP A 86 23.13 13.61 -15.86
CA ASP A 86 24.20 14.60 -15.75
C ASP A 86 24.74 14.68 -14.31
N PRO A 87 25.93 14.13 -14.00
CA PRO A 87 26.41 13.99 -12.62
C PRO A 87 26.52 15.33 -11.87
N GLN A 88 26.88 16.41 -12.56
CA GLN A 88 27.04 17.74 -11.97
C GLN A 88 25.71 18.39 -11.55
N VAL A 89 24.64 18.18 -12.31
CA VAL A 89 23.29 18.73 -12.01
C VAL A 89 22.54 17.84 -11.02
N SER A 90 22.89 16.56 -11.04
CA SER A 90 22.36 15.50 -10.20
C SER A 90 22.79 15.64 -8.74
N GLU A 91 23.91 16.31 -8.47
CA GLU A 91 24.37 16.60 -7.10
C GLU A 91 23.47 17.61 -6.38
N LYS A 92 23.49 17.54 -5.05
CA LYS A 92 22.72 18.44 -4.18
C LYS A 92 23.42 19.80 -4.14
N PRO A 93 22.70 20.93 -4.31
CA PRO A 93 23.28 22.25 -4.11
C PRO A 93 23.95 22.34 -2.75
N SER A 94 25.14 22.94 -2.68
CA SER A 94 25.93 23.03 -1.45
C SER A 94 25.20 23.73 -0.30
N TRP A 95 24.27 24.65 -0.61
CA TRP A 95 23.44 25.33 0.38
C TRP A 95 22.29 24.47 0.92
N ALA A 96 21.86 23.44 0.18
CA ALA A 96 20.72 22.60 0.54
C ALA A 96 21.18 21.48 1.49
N LYS A 97 20.69 21.51 2.73
CA LYS A 97 20.98 20.45 3.70
C LYS A 97 20.17 19.20 3.41
N VAL A 98 18.91 19.37 3.02
CA VAL A 98 17.98 18.27 2.72
C VAL A 98 17.51 18.38 1.28
N ARG A 99 17.49 17.23 0.60
CA ARG A 99 16.86 17.06 -0.71
C ARG A 99 15.70 16.09 -0.56
N TRP A 100 14.49 16.55 -0.86
CA TRP A 100 13.30 15.71 -0.89
C TRP A 100 12.86 15.48 -2.33
N ILE A 101 12.80 14.22 -2.75
CA ILE A 101 12.31 13.81 -4.06
C ILE A 101 10.98 13.07 -3.84
N ASP A 102 9.88 13.72 -4.19
CA ASP A 102 8.54 13.15 -4.13
C ASP A 102 8.11 12.67 -5.50
N ILE A 103 7.68 11.41 -5.59
CA ILE A 103 7.34 10.74 -6.85
C ILE A 103 5.92 10.19 -6.73
N GLY A 104 4.98 10.83 -7.43
CA GLY A 104 3.63 10.33 -7.62
C GLY A 104 3.55 9.50 -8.90
N GLY A 105 3.10 8.25 -8.80
CA GLY A 105 3.08 7.25 -9.88
C GLY A 105 4.32 6.35 -9.87
N ILE A 106 4.15 5.08 -10.27
CA ILE A 106 5.24 4.08 -10.24
C ILE A 106 5.61 3.73 -11.68
N SER A 107 6.80 4.17 -12.12
CA SER A 107 7.34 3.88 -13.45
C SER A 107 8.70 3.21 -13.35
N TRP A 108 8.89 2.10 -14.06
CA TRP A 108 10.14 1.34 -14.03
C TRP A 108 11.35 2.18 -14.44
N ASP A 109 11.20 3.01 -15.48
CA ASP A 109 12.30 3.81 -16.03
C ASP A 109 12.86 4.79 -14.97
N VAL A 110 11.97 5.43 -14.21
CA VAL A 110 12.32 6.35 -13.13
C VAL A 110 12.98 5.61 -11.97
N ILE A 111 12.37 4.52 -11.53
CA ILE A 111 12.85 3.75 -10.37
C ILE A 111 14.20 3.10 -10.66
N LYS A 112 14.40 2.59 -11.88
CA LYS A 112 15.69 2.05 -12.34
C LYS A 112 16.79 3.10 -12.25
N MET A 113 16.54 4.30 -12.76
CA MET A 113 17.51 5.40 -12.70
C MET A 113 17.84 5.80 -11.26
N LEU A 114 16.84 5.90 -10.39
CA LEU A 114 17.04 6.20 -8.97
C LEU A 114 17.81 5.09 -8.26
N SER A 115 17.50 3.83 -8.54
CA SER A 115 18.19 2.67 -7.97
C SER A 115 19.67 2.66 -8.35
N ILE A 116 20.01 2.99 -9.59
CA ILE A 116 21.42 3.04 -10.04
C ILE A 116 22.18 4.20 -9.38
N LYS A 117 21.57 5.40 -9.31
CA LYS A 117 22.21 6.59 -8.75
C LYS A 117 22.40 6.46 -7.23
N TYR A 118 21.33 6.16 -6.51
CA TYR A 118 21.31 6.11 -5.07
C TYR A 118 21.67 4.74 -4.49
N LYS A 119 21.97 3.76 -5.36
CA LYS A 119 22.35 2.39 -4.98
C LYS A 119 21.31 1.76 -4.02
N ILE A 120 20.03 1.91 -4.36
CA ILE A 120 18.91 1.32 -3.61
C ILE A 120 19.09 -0.20 -3.57
N HIS A 121 18.85 -0.81 -2.41
CA HIS A 121 19.07 -2.24 -2.21
C HIS A 121 18.09 -3.04 -3.08
N PRO A 122 18.52 -4.14 -3.74
CA PRO A 122 17.64 -4.94 -4.60
C PRO A 122 16.36 -5.43 -3.92
N LEU A 123 16.42 -5.78 -2.63
CA LEU A 123 15.24 -6.16 -1.83
C LEU A 123 14.28 -4.97 -1.60
N ALA A 124 14.79 -3.77 -1.37
CA ALA A 124 13.94 -2.58 -1.24
C ALA A 124 13.26 -2.26 -2.57
N LEU A 125 14.00 -2.37 -3.68
CA LEU A 125 13.45 -2.21 -5.02
C LEU A 125 12.36 -3.25 -5.33
N GLU A 126 12.59 -4.50 -4.95
CA GLU A 126 11.59 -5.56 -5.05
C GLU A 126 10.30 -5.20 -4.29
N ASN A 127 10.42 -4.70 -3.06
CA ASN A 127 9.28 -4.31 -2.24
C ASN A 127 8.47 -3.14 -2.82
N ILE A 128 9.12 -2.22 -3.54
CA ILE A 128 8.46 -1.11 -4.25
C ILE A 128 7.68 -1.66 -5.45
N MET A 129 8.29 -2.57 -6.23
CA MET A 129 7.69 -3.10 -7.46
C MET A 129 6.61 -4.17 -7.20
N HIS A 130 6.76 -5.03 -6.19
CA HIS A 130 5.79 -6.08 -5.84
C HIS A 130 4.68 -5.59 -4.93
N THR A 131 4.02 -4.51 -5.32
CA THR A 131 2.88 -3.96 -4.56
C THR A 131 1.65 -4.87 -4.58
N HIS A 132 1.58 -5.84 -5.50
CA HIS A 132 0.43 -6.74 -5.69
C HIS A 132 0.41 -7.99 -4.78
N SER A 133 1.49 -8.33 -4.10
CA SER A 133 1.58 -9.56 -3.31
C SER A 133 1.31 -9.31 -1.82
N LYS A 134 0.05 -9.26 -1.39
CA LYS A 134 -0.43 -9.43 0.02
C LYS A 134 0.27 -8.65 1.14
N ALA A 135 1.22 -7.75 0.85
CA ALA A 135 2.03 -7.05 1.84
C ALA A 135 1.27 -5.81 2.34
N THR A 136 0.18 -6.03 3.06
CA THR A 136 -0.67 -4.99 3.66
C THR A 136 -0.07 -4.43 4.95
N THR A 137 1.23 -4.60 5.17
CA THR A 137 1.87 -4.25 6.45
C THR A 137 2.94 -3.20 6.27
N SER A 138 2.96 -2.26 7.21
CA SER A 138 4.06 -1.32 7.37
C SER A 138 5.31 -2.06 7.84
N LYS A 139 6.47 -1.69 7.31
CA LYS A 139 7.78 -2.27 7.66
C LYS A 139 8.89 -1.21 7.61
N SER A 140 9.95 -1.49 8.36
CA SER A 140 11.19 -0.73 8.33
C SER A 140 12.38 -1.67 8.15
N ASP A 141 13.11 -1.51 7.06
CA ASP A 141 14.29 -2.30 6.73
C ASP A 141 15.52 -1.37 6.71
N TYR A 142 16.56 -1.77 7.42
CA TYR A 142 17.79 -1.00 7.55
C TYR A 142 18.83 -1.56 6.59
N TYR A 143 19.41 -0.69 5.77
CA TYR A 143 20.55 -1.02 4.92
C TYR A 143 21.72 -0.09 5.24
N MET A 144 22.91 -0.46 4.76
CA MET A 144 24.13 0.33 4.97
C MET A 144 24.05 1.76 4.43
N GLN A 145 23.39 1.93 3.29
CA GLN A 145 23.37 3.19 2.56
C GLN A 145 22.07 3.98 2.77
N HIS A 146 20.98 3.29 3.11
CA HIS A 146 19.67 3.90 3.32
C HIS A 146 18.82 3.11 4.31
N LEU A 147 17.87 3.81 4.91
CA LEU A 147 16.72 3.24 5.61
C LEU A 147 15.55 3.18 4.64
N PHE A 148 14.91 2.01 4.52
CA PHE A 148 13.70 1.81 3.74
C PHE A 148 12.50 1.65 4.66
N LEU A 149 11.49 2.47 4.45
CA LEU A 149 10.19 2.37 5.13
C LEU A 149 9.12 2.13 4.08
N ARG A 150 8.26 1.15 4.33
CA ARG A 150 6.97 1.01 3.66
C ARG A 150 5.91 1.29 4.70
N ILE A 151 5.12 2.32 4.48
CA ILE A 151 4.10 2.80 5.39
C ILE A 151 2.76 2.66 4.71
N LEU A 152 1.83 1.94 5.33
CA LEU A 152 0.48 1.86 4.83
C LEU A 152 -0.31 3.10 5.27
N CYS A 153 -0.74 3.89 4.30
CA CYS A 153 -1.54 5.09 4.54
C CYS A 153 -3.02 4.77 4.39
N LEU A 154 -3.82 5.25 5.34
CA LEU A 154 -5.27 5.18 5.31
C LEU A 154 -5.81 6.60 5.21
N GLU A 155 -6.56 6.88 4.15
CA GLU A 155 -7.16 8.19 3.90
C GLU A 155 -8.67 8.03 3.75
N LEU A 156 -9.43 8.84 4.50
CA LEU A 156 -10.87 8.93 4.33
C LEU A 156 -11.18 9.52 2.95
N ARG A 157 -12.06 8.87 2.17
CA ARG A 157 -12.53 9.44 0.91
C ARG A 157 -13.50 10.58 1.19
N ASP A 158 -13.26 11.73 0.58
CA ASP A 158 -14.21 12.84 0.61
C ASP A 158 -15.50 12.44 -0.13
N LYS A 159 -16.65 12.78 0.47
CA LYS A 159 -17.98 12.57 -0.13
C LYS A 159 -18.17 13.32 -1.45
N ASP A 160 -17.37 14.35 -1.72
CA ASP A 160 -17.38 15.12 -2.97
C ASP A 160 -16.66 14.42 -4.14
N SER A 161 -16.00 13.30 -3.86
CA SER A 161 -15.53 12.33 -4.87
C SER A 161 -16.48 11.13 -4.99
N ALA A 162 -17.75 11.30 -4.60
CA ALA A 162 -18.81 10.47 -5.12
C ALA A 162 -18.83 10.66 -6.64
N ILE A 163 -18.25 9.71 -7.37
CA ILE A 163 -18.54 9.52 -8.79
C ILE A 163 -20.08 9.49 -8.87
N PRO A 164 -20.72 10.39 -9.65
CA PRO A 164 -22.16 10.28 -9.88
C PRO A 164 -22.44 8.84 -10.32
N LEU A 165 -23.34 8.17 -9.59
CA LEU A 165 -23.78 6.78 -9.81
C LEU A 165 -24.53 6.60 -11.15
N LEU A 166 -23.97 7.06 -12.27
CA LEU A 166 -24.61 7.05 -13.58
C LEU A 166 -23.74 6.50 -14.74
N GLU A 167 -22.53 6.01 -14.51
CA GLU A 167 -21.72 5.45 -15.63
C GLU A 167 -21.21 4.00 -15.46
N VAL A 168 -21.60 3.28 -14.40
CA VAL A 168 -21.29 1.82 -14.28
C VAL A 168 -22.52 0.93 -14.54
N GLN A 169 -23.70 1.49 -14.80
CA GLN A 169 -24.95 0.74 -15.02
C GLN A 169 -25.39 0.69 -16.50
N ARG A 170 -24.55 0.19 -17.41
CA ARG A 170 -25.06 -0.20 -18.76
C ARG A 170 -24.73 -1.59 -19.26
N ASP A 171 -23.76 -2.31 -18.71
CA ASP A 171 -23.37 -3.62 -19.29
C ASP A 171 -23.77 -4.85 -18.45
N ALA A 172 -24.57 -4.68 -17.39
CA ALA A 172 -25.04 -5.82 -16.60
C ALA A 172 -26.45 -5.62 -16.03
N THR A 173 -27.42 -5.19 -16.85
CA THR A 173 -28.84 -5.45 -16.55
C THR A 173 -29.17 -6.87 -17.00
N PHE A 174 -29.00 -7.84 -16.11
CA PHE A 174 -29.69 -9.11 -16.22
C PHE A 174 -31.16 -8.89 -15.82
N ASN A 175 -32.07 -9.11 -16.76
CA ASN A 175 -33.52 -9.02 -16.53
C ASN A 175 -33.94 -10.08 -15.49
N VAL A 176 -34.43 -9.63 -14.34
CA VAL A 176 -34.83 -10.49 -13.21
C VAL A 176 -36.23 -11.11 -13.40
N GLU A 177 -36.95 -10.77 -14.46
CA GLU A 177 -38.33 -11.25 -14.70
C GLU A 177 -38.45 -12.56 -15.52
N ALA A 178 -37.36 -13.25 -15.83
CA ALA A 178 -37.39 -14.44 -16.71
C ALA A 178 -37.18 -15.79 -15.99
N LEU A 179 -37.41 -15.89 -14.69
CA LEU A 179 -37.38 -17.17 -13.96
C LEU A 179 -38.77 -17.57 -13.51
N ASP A 180 -39.52 -18.16 -14.45
CA ASP A 180 -40.77 -18.86 -14.15
C ASP A 180 -40.44 -20.26 -13.57
N PRO A 181 -40.84 -20.61 -12.33
CA PRO A 181 -40.37 -21.82 -11.66
C PRO A 181 -41.05 -23.14 -12.11
N THR A 182 -41.92 -23.13 -13.13
CA THR A 182 -42.84 -24.26 -13.38
C THR A 182 -42.88 -24.85 -14.79
N ALA A 183 -41.97 -24.49 -15.69
CA ALA A 183 -41.98 -25.05 -17.05
C ALA A 183 -41.33 -26.45 -17.14
N ASN A 184 -42.17 -27.49 -17.19
CA ASN A 184 -41.79 -28.87 -17.53
C ASN A 184 -41.14 -28.95 -18.92
N ALA A 185 -39.92 -29.48 -18.99
CA ALA A 185 -39.16 -29.63 -20.23
C ALA A 185 -39.67 -30.80 -21.09
N SER A 186 -40.35 -30.49 -22.19
CA SER A 186 -40.54 -31.43 -23.30
C SER A 186 -39.31 -31.41 -24.22
N PHE A 187 -38.63 -32.55 -24.28
CA PHE A 187 -37.44 -32.81 -25.08
C PHE A 187 -37.79 -32.88 -26.58
N SER A 188 -37.20 -32.02 -27.42
CA SER A 188 -37.11 -32.29 -28.85
C SER A 188 -35.68 -32.06 -29.36
N SER A 189 -35.21 -33.06 -30.10
CA SER A 189 -33.85 -33.24 -30.55
C SER A 189 -33.51 -32.32 -31.72
N THR A 190 -32.42 -31.56 -31.62
CA THR A 190 -31.58 -31.32 -32.81
C THR A 190 -30.11 -31.30 -32.45
N ARG A 191 -29.40 -32.20 -33.12
CA ARG A 191 -28.03 -32.64 -32.93
C ARG A 191 -27.07 -31.66 -33.62
N ARG A 192 -26.23 -30.93 -32.87
CA ARG A 192 -24.98 -30.36 -33.40
C ARG A 192 -23.80 -30.58 -32.44
N LYS A 193 -22.96 -31.51 -32.91
CA LYS A 193 -21.57 -31.88 -32.59
C LYS A 193 -20.88 -31.16 -31.42
N SER A 194 -20.51 -32.01 -30.47
CA SER A 194 -19.53 -31.86 -29.40
C SER A 194 -18.22 -31.19 -29.83
N LYS A 195 -17.78 -30.22 -29.02
CA LYS A 195 -16.39 -30.15 -28.54
C LYS A 195 -16.44 -30.07 -27.03
N SER A 196 -15.85 -31.08 -26.40
CA SER A 196 -15.66 -31.22 -24.97
C SER A 196 -14.85 -30.06 -24.42
N ILE A 197 -15.42 -29.32 -23.48
CA ILE A 197 -14.64 -28.58 -22.48
C ILE A 197 -15.40 -28.75 -21.16
N ALA A 198 -14.92 -29.68 -20.35
CA ALA A 198 -15.27 -29.75 -18.95
C ALA A 198 -14.48 -28.64 -18.23
N TYR A 199 -15.18 -27.62 -17.74
CA TYR A 199 -14.67 -26.76 -16.68
C TYR A 199 -15.60 -26.86 -15.48
N HIS A 200 -14.96 -27.07 -14.33
CA HIS A 200 -15.55 -27.23 -13.02
C HIS A 200 -16.46 -26.05 -12.64
N ASN A 201 -17.70 -26.38 -12.26
CA ASN A 201 -18.67 -25.50 -11.61
C ASN A 201 -18.26 -25.21 -10.16
N LEU A 202 -17.28 -24.33 -9.92
CA LEU A 202 -16.93 -23.88 -8.55
C LEU A 202 -16.66 -22.36 -8.39
N GLU A 203 -16.64 -21.54 -9.46
CA GLU A 203 -16.33 -20.10 -9.32
C GLU A 203 -17.53 -19.15 -9.50
N SER A 204 -18.69 -19.65 -9.95
CA SER A 204 -19.81 -18.76 -10.31
C SER A 204 -20.67 -18.32 -9.12
N GLN A 205 -20.84 -19.17 -8.10
CA GLN A 205 -21.59 -18.82 -6.89
C GLN A 205 -20.79 -17.91 -5.95
N ASP A 206 -19.50 -18.17 -5.76
CA ASP A 206 -18.64 -17.33 -4.91
C ASP A 206 -18.41 -15.95 -5.51
N ALA A 207 -18.26 -15.84 -6.84
CA ALA A 207 -18.16 -14.55 -7.51
C ALA A 207 -19.47 -13.77 -7.44
N ALA A 208 -20.62 -14.42 -7.66
CA ALA A 208 -21.93 -13.80 -7.54
C ALA A 208 -22.27 -13.38 -6.10
N ALA A 209 -21.91 -14.21 -5.10
CA ALA A 209 -22.04 -13.89 -3.69
C ALA A 209 -21.09 -12.76 -3.28
N THR A 210 -19.86 -12.72 -3.80
CA THR A 210 -18.92 -11.61 -3.57
C THR A 210 -19.44 -10.31 -4.16
N VAL A 211 -19.99 -10.34 -5.37
CA VAL A 211 -20.59 -9.17 -6.04
C VAL A 211 -21.89 -8.73 -5.34
N GLN A 212 -22.73 -9.66 -4.86
CA GLN A 212 -23.91 -9.34 -4.05
C GLN A 212 -23.53 -8.77 -2.68
N VAL A 213 -22.51 -9.33 -2.03
CA VAL A 213 -21.96 -8.82 -0.77
C VAL A 213 -21.35 -7.43 -1.00
N GLU A 214 -20.66 -7.19 -2.11
CA GLU A 214 -20.16 -5.86 -2.50
C GLU A 214 -21.30 -4.89 -2.78
N ALA A 215 -22.37 -5.31 -3.48
CA ALA A 215 -23.56 -4.49 -3.72
C ALA A 215 -24.34 -4.17 -2.43
N LEU A 216 -24.42 -5.10 -1.48
CA LEU A 216 -25.00 -4.90 -0.15
C LEU A 216 -24.10 -4.02 0.74
N LYS A 217 -22.77 -4.11 0.58
CA LYS A 217 -21.77 -3.27 1.26
C LYS A 217 -21.83 -1.79 0.87
N HIS A 218 -22.51 -1.40 -0.21
CA HIS A 218 -22.48 -0.02 -0.72
C HIS A 218 -23.44 0.97 -0.04
N ARG A 219 -24.28 0.55 0.92
CA ARG A 219 -25.34 1.43 1.43
C ARG A 219 -24.96 2.37 2.59
N ASP A 220 -23.90 2.11 3.37
CA ASP A 220 -23.43 3.09 4.39
C ASP A 220 -21.97 2.89 4.88
N ARG A 221 -21.01 2.53 4.02
CA ARG A 221 -19.61 2.28 4.42
C ARG A 221 -18.76 3.54 4.62
N VAL A 222 -17.80 3.47 5.55
CA VAL A 222 -16.73 4.46 5.64
C VAL A 222 -15.78 4.16 4.49
N GLU A 223 -15.84 4.93 3.42
CA GLU A 223 -14.96 4.71 2.29
C GLU A 223 -13.53 5.14 2.63
N CYS A 224 -12.61 4.17 2.65
CA CYS A 224 -11.21 4.39 2.98
C CYS A 224 -10.33 4.00 1.78
N ASN A 225 -9.44 4.92 1.40
CA ASN A 225 -8.35 4.65 0.49
C ASN A 225 -7.16 4.10 1.28
N VAL A 226 -6.75 2.89 0.93
CA VAL A 226 -5.56 2.25 1.49
C VAL A 226 -4.48 2.21 0.41
N PHE A 227 -3.36 2.89 0.66
CA PHE A 227 -2.24 2.92 -0.29
C PHE A 227 -0.88 2.87 0.43
N PRO A 228 0.12 2.17 -0.12
CA PRO A 228 1.46 2.17 0.44
C PRO A 228 2.21 3.45 0.03
N LEU A 229 2.85 4.08 1.01
CA LEU A 229 3.86 5.11 0.85
C LEU A 229 5.23 4.49 1.12
N PHE A 230 6.14 4.59 0.16
CA PHE A 230 7.52 4.15 0.33
C PHE A 230 8.39 5.36 0.64
N ILE A 231 9.23 5.26 1.66
CA ILE A 231 10.15 6.32 2.08
C ILE A 231 11.55 5.72 2.13
N LEU A 232 12.49 6.35 1.44
CA LEU A 232 13.91 6.01 1.47
C LEU A 232 14.68 7.19 2.07
N LEU A 233 15.36 6.97 3.19
CA LEU A 233 16.19 7.97 3.84
C LEU A 233 17.66 7.59 3.66
N PHE A 234 18.43 8.47 3.03
CA PHE A 234 19.86 8.29 2.78
C PHE A 234 20.72 9.07 3.79
N ARG A 235 21.97 8.61 3.98
CA ARG A 235 22.95 9.25 4.88
C ARG A 235 23.38 10.65 4.44
N ASP A 236 23.21 10.98 3.17
CA ASP A 236 23.54 12.28 2.55
C ASP A 236 22.48 13.38 2.81
N GLY A 237 21.40 13.04 3.52
CA GLY A 237 20.26 13.93 3.75
C GLY A 237 19.27 13.98 2.59
N THR A 238 19.33 13.02 1.66
CA THR A 238 18.31 12.82 0.62
C THR A 238 17.17 11.96 1.17
N VAL A 239 15.93 12.39 0.93
CA VAL A 239 14.71 11.63 1.21
C VAL A 239 13.97 11.41 -0.11
N ILE A 240 13.63 10.17 -0.42
CA ILE A 240 12.83 9.83 -1.60
C ILE A 240 11.51 9.24 -1.13
N THR A 241 10.39 9.84 -1.55
CA THR A 241 9.04 9.33 -1.32
C THR A 241 8.45 8.82 -2.62
N LEU A 242 7.88 7.62 -2.61
CA LEU A 242 7.16 7.05 -3.75
C LEU A 242 5.74 6.68 -3.33
N HIS A 243 4.75 7.13 -4.09
CA HIS A 243 3.35 6.80 -3.89
C HIS A 243 2.69 6.55 -5.25
N ARG A 244 1.68 5.68 -5.30
CA ARG A 244 1.03 5.33 -6.58
C ARG A 244 0.07 6.42 -7.07
N THR A 245 -0.55 7.15 -6.15
CA THR A 245 -1.53 8.18 -6.47
C THR A 245 -0.83 9.39 -7.11
N ILE A 246 -1.40 9.97 -8.17
CA ILE A 246 -0.86 11.20 -8.78
C ILE A 246 -1.33 12.45 -8.00
N SER A 247 -2.30 12.28 -7.10
CA SER A 247 -2.88 13.34 -6.29
C SER A 247 -1.89 13.84 -5.24
N GLU A 248 -1.46 15.09 -5.40
CA GLU A 248 -0.60 15.79 -4.43
C GLU A 248 -1.33 16.14 -3.11
N LYS A 249 -2.60 15.75 -2.93
CA LYS A 249 -3.37 16.06 -1.71
C LYS A 249 -2.65 15.62 -0.45
N PHE A 250 -1.97 14.48 -0.50
CA PHE A 250 -1.22 13.95 0.64
C PHE A 250 -0.03 14.85 1.00
N THR A 251 0.84 15.22 0.05
CA THR A 251 2.11 15.91 0.36
C THR A 251 2.00 17.44 0.49
N LYS A 252 0.88 18.03 0.07
CA LYS A 252 0.61 19.49 0.17
C LYS A 252 0.81 20.10 1.56
N PRO A 253 0.32 19.52 2.67
CA PRO A 253 0.50 20.09 4.01
C PRO A 253 1.97 20.23 4.40
N ILE A 254 2.82 19.27 4.01
CA ILE A 254 4.27 19.30 4.29
C ILE A 254 4.93 20.40 3.47
N ILE A 255 4.57 20.55 2.20
CA ILE A 255 5.08 21.61 1.33
C ILE A 255 4.70 22.99 1.89
N ASN A 256 3.45 23.16 2.34
CA ASN A 256 2.99 24.40 2.96
C ASN A 256 3.76 24.70 4.26
N ARG A 257 4.09 23.68 5.06
CA ARG A 257 4.94 23.82 6.25
C ARG A 257 6.37 24.21 5.87
N LEU A 258 6.93 23.64 4.80
CA LEU A 258 8.29 23.96 4.32
C LEU A 258 8.40 25.36 3.72
N ALA A 259 7.33 25.87 3.10
CA ALA A 259 7.29 27.22 2.55
C ALA A 259 7.44 28.29 3.64
N ARG A 260 6.92 28.04 4.85
CA ARG A 260 6.97 28.96 5.98
C ARG A 260 8.32 28.86 6.71
N SER A 261 8.97 30.00 6.96
CA SER A 261 10.29 30.09 7.64
C SER A 261 10.25 29.62 9.09
N ASP A 262 9.14 29.87 9.76
CA ASP A 262 9.06 29.77 11.22
C ASP A 262 8.75 28.34 11.69
N THR A 263 8.66 27.39 10.76
CA THR A 263 8.34 26.01 11.10
C THR A 263 9.58 25.27 11.59
N LEU A 264 9.35 24.33 12.51
CA LEU A 264 10.38 23.44 13.03
C LEU A 264 11.06 22.61 11.92
N LEU A 265 10.32 22.31 10.85
CA LEU A 265 10.83 21.61 9.66
C LEU A 265 11.94 22.39 8.97
N ARG A 266 11.73 23.69 8.77
CA ARG A 266 12.70 24.57 8.13
C ARG A 266 13.87 24.88 9.05
N THR A 267 13.60 25.18 10.32
CA THR A 267 14.64 25.50 11.31
C THR A 267 15.61 24.33 11.56
N THR A 268 15.08 23.10 11.68
CA THR A 268 15.91 21.92 11.97
C THR A 268 16.75 21.52 10.76
N SER A 269 16.23 21.70 9.54
CA SER A 269 16.93 21.39 8.28
C SER A 269 17.54 19.97 8.26
N ASP A 270 16.80 19.00 8.80
CA ASP A 270 17.21 17.61 8.94
C ASP A 270 16.27 16.69 8.15
N ALA A 271 16.85 15.69 7.48
CA ALA A 271 16.13 14.73 6.66
C ALA A 271 15.31 13.76 7.52
N SER A 272 15.82 13.38 8.70
CA SER A 272 15.07 12.49 9.60
C SER A 272 13.83 13.14 10.19
N PHE A 273 13.86 14.47 10.37
CA PHE A 273 12.72 15.24 10.82
C PHE A 273 11.64 15.36 9.74
N LEU A 274 12.03 15.40 8.45
CA LEU A 274 11.09 15.29 7.35
C LEU A 274 10.38 13.93 7.33
N VAL A 275 11.12 12.83 7.57
CA VAL A 275 10.53 11.49 7.68
C VAL A 275 9.54 11.43 8.85
N GLN A 276 9.89 12.00 10.00
CA GLN A 276 8.95 12.11 11.12
C GLN A 276 7.67 12.86 10.69
N SER A 277 7.79 13.99 10.00
CA SER A 277 6.61 14.76 9.55
C SER A 277 5.77 14.06 8.47
N LEU A 278 6.37 13.16 7.68
CA LEU A 278 5.63 12.28 6.76
C LEU A 278 4.83 11.20 7.53
N LEU A 279 5.42 10.65 8.59
CA LEU A 279 4.75 9.68 9.47
C LEU A 279 3.62 10.33 10.26
N ASP A 280 3.85 11.51 10.81
CA ASP A 280 2.88 12.38 11.50
C ASP A 280 1.63 12.59 10.65
N LEU A 281 1.83 13.08 9.42
CA LEU A 281 0.75 13.26 8.45
C LEU A 281 -0.01 11.95 8.17
N THR A 282 0.69 10.81 8.10
CA THR A 282 0.02 9.51 7.87
C THR A 282 -0.88 9.13 9.06
N VAL A 283 -0.40 9.35 10.28
CA VAL A 283 -1.14 9.08 11.51
C VAL A 283 -2.31 10.06 11.67
N ASP A 284 -2.15 11.33 11.32
CA ASP A 284 -3.23 12.33 11.31
C ASP A 284 -4.39 11.93 10.38
N LYS A 285 -4.08 11.34 9.22
CA LYS A 285 -5.11 10.81 8.32
C LYS A 285 -5.82 9.59 8.91
N ALA A 286 -5.11 8.74 9.64
CA ALA A 286 -5.70 7.62 10.36
C ALA A 286 -6.59 8.09 11.53
N LEU A 287 -6.25 9.20 12.19
CA LEU A 287 -7.09 9.83 13.20
C LEU A 287 -8.43 10.30 12.61
N GLY A 288 -8.39 11.01 11.48
CA GLY A 288 -9.62 11.41 10.79
C GLY A 288 -10.50 10.23 10.36
N LEU A 289 -9.91 9.07 10.05
CA LEU A 289 -10.65 7.84 9.79
C LEU A 289 -11.31 7.28 11.06
N ALA A 290 -10.59 7.24 12.19
CA ALA A 290 -11.13 6.76 13.46
C ALA A 290 -12.32 7.62 13.94
N GLU A 291 -12.21 8.95 13.84
CA GLU A 291 -13.31 9.87 14.16
C GLU A 291 -14.55 9.65 13.27
N ALA A 292 -14.33 9.37 11.98
CA ALA A 292 -15.42 9.04 11.05
C ALA A 292 -16.12 7.73 11.44
N CYS A 293 -15.35 6.69 11.82
CA CYS A 293 -15.89 5.43 12.32
C CYS A 293 -16.69 5.62 13.62
N GLU A 294 -16.16 6.40 14.58
CA GLU A 294 -16.87 6.75 15.81
C GLU A 294 -18.20 7.46 15.54
N THR A 295 -18.19 8.44 14.63
CA THR A 295 -19.39 9.21 14.27
C THR A 295 -20.45 8.30 13.63
N LYS A 296 -20.05 7.35 12.79
CA LYS A 296 -20.97 6.37 12.20
C LYS A 296 -21.53 5.40 13.24
N LEU A 297 -20.70 4.92 14.16
CA LEU A 297 -21.16 4.05 15.23
C LEU A 297 -22.24 4.73 16.08
N LYS A 298 -22.03 5.99 16.48
CA LYS A 298 -23.04 6.79 17.22
C LYS A 298 -24.36 6.93 16.45
N LYS A 299 -24.30 7.04 15.11
CA LYS A 299 -25.50 7.08 14.26
C LYS A 299 -26.26 5.74 14.33
N PHE A 300 -25.56 4.61 14.21
CA PHE A 300 -26.17 3.28 14.30
C PHE A 300 -26.70 2.96 15.70
N GLU A 301 -25.96 3.33 16.75
CA GLU A 301 -26.39 3.20 18.14
C GLU A 301 -27.74 3.91 18.36
N LYS A 302 -27.86 5.17 17.92
CA LYS A 302 -29.11 5.92 18.02
C LYS A 302 -30.26 5.26 17.24
N GLN A 303 -29.99 4.75 16.04
CA GLN A 303 -31.01 4.08 15.23
C GLN A 303 -31.51 2.80 15.91
N LEU A 304 -30.58 2.00 16.46
CA LEU A 304 -30.87 0.72 17.07
C LEU A 304 -31.65 0.86 18.39
N LEU A 305 -31.35 1.89 19.19
CA LEU A 305 -32.10 2.20 20.41
C LEU A 305 -33.52 2.68 20.13
N LEU A 306 -33.77 3.35 19.00
CA LEU A 306 -35.11 3.81 18.63
C LEU A 306 -35.94 2.70 18.00
N LYS A 307 -35.36 1.94 17.06
CA LYS A 307 -36.02 0.80 16.43
C LYS A 307 -34.97 -0.21 15.95
N PRO A 308 -34.94 -1.43 16.50
CA PRO A 308 -34.03 -2.46 16.03
C PRO A 308 -34.43 -2.92 14.62
N ASP A 309 -33.53 -2.75 13.66
CA ASP A 309 -33.73 -3.09 12.25
C ASP A 309 -32.63 -4.04 11.74
N VAL A 310 -33.00 -4.99 10.87
CA VAL A 310 -32.07 -6.03 10.37
C VAL A 310 -30.94 -5.40 9.56
N ASP A 311 -31.26 -4.38 8.76
CA ASP A 311 -30.29 -3.70 7.91
C ASP A 311 -29.26 -2.95 8.76
N THR A 312 -29.68 -2.42 9.92
CA THR A 312 -28.77 -1.73 10.86
C THR A 312 -27.76 -2.71 11.47
N VAL A 313 -28.19 -3.92 11.83
CA VAL A 313 -27.28 -4.98 12.35
C VAL A 313 -26.30 -5.43 11.28
N GLY A 314 -26.76 -5.62 10.04
CA GLY A 314 -25.88 -5.94 8.91
C GLY A 314 -24.82 -4.86 8.66
N ASN A 315 -25.23 -3.58 8.67
CA ASN A 315 -24.31 -2.45 8.52
C ASN A 315 -23.31 -2.35 9.67
N LEU A 316 -23.72 -2.68 10.90
CA LEU A 316 -22.84 -2.70 12.06
C LEU A 316 -21.76 -3.79 11.94
N HIS A 317 -22.14 -4.98 11.48
CA HIS A 317 -21.18 -6.07 11.24
C HIS A 317 -20.17 -5.72 10.14
N ILE A 318 -20.63 -5.05 9.07
CA ILE A 318 -19.74 -4.54 8.02
C ILE A 318 -18.76 -3.50 8.59
N LEU A 319 -19.25 -2.57 9.42
CA LEU A 319 -18.41 -1.57 10.08
C LEU A 319 -17.36 -2.23 10.99
N ALA A 320 -17.75 -3.23 11.79
CA ALA A 320 -16.83 -3.98 12.64
C ALA A 320 -15.74 -4.69 11.81
N GLY A 321 -16.11 -5.30 10.68
CA GLY A 321 -15.18 -5.90 9.73
C GLY A 321 -14.19 -4.90 9.13
N ASP A 322 -14.67 -3.70 8.77
CA ASP A 322 -13.84 -2.61 8.23
C ASP A 322 -12.84 -2.09 9.28
N ILE A 323 -13.31 -1.89 10.51
CA ILE A 323 -12.46 -1.50 11.64
C ILE A 323 -11.36 -2.54 11.87
N ASN A 324 -11.69 -3.83 11.86
CA ASN A 324 -10.70 -4.90 12.02
C ASN A 324 -9.64 -4.86 10.92
N LEU A 325 -10.05 -4.63 9.67
CA LEU A 325 -9.13 -4.48 8.54
C LEU A 325 -8.21 -3.26 8.72
N HIS A 326 -8.75 -2.13 9.19
CA HIS A 326 -7.96 -0.92 9.47
C HIS A 326 -7.00 -1.09 10.65
N GLN A 327 -7.41 -1.76 11.73
CA GLN A 327 -6.54 -2.10 12.86
C GLN A 327 -5.37 -2.98 12.41
N ARG A 328 -5.64 -4.04 11.62
CA ARG A 328 -4.59 -4.92 11.08
C ARG A 328 -3.59 -4.18 10.18
N ALA A 329 -4.03 -3.12 9.50
CA ALA A 329 -3.19 -2.27 8.69
C ALA A 329 -2.31 -1.31 9.53
N LEU A 330 -2.85 -0.78 10.63
CA LEU A 330 -2.21 0.22 11.49
C LEU A 330 -1.31 -0.38 12.59
N GLU A 331 -1.57 -1.59 13.06
CA GLU A 331 -0.77 -2.25 14.11
C GLU A 331 0.73 -2.37 13.73
N PRO A 332 1.11 -2.76 12.50
CA PRO A 332 2.51 -2.74 12.08
C PRO A 332 3.11 -1.33 12.03
N LEU A 333 2.31 -0.29 11.78
CA LEU A 333 2.78 1.09 11.76
C LEU A 333 3.26 1.53 13.14
N LYS A 334 2.49 1.22 14.19
CA LYS A 334 2.90 1.45 15.59
C LYS A 334 4.26 0.81 15.91
N ARG A 335 4.47 -0.43 15.46
CA ARG A 335 5.73 -1.16 15.66
C ARG A 335 6.91 -0.53 14.92
N VAL A 336 6.68 -0.03 13.70
CA VAL A 336 7.70 0.70 12.93
C VAL A 336 8.09 1.99 13.64
N ILE A 337 7.13 2.79 14.10
CA ILE A 337 7.41 4.06 14.81
C ILE A 337 8.18 3.79 16.11
N TYR A 338 7.74 2.81 16.91
CA TYR A 338 8.46 2.38 18.11
C TYR A 338 9.87 1.90 17.79
N GLY A 339 10.01 1.11 16.72
CA GLY A 339 11.28 0.60 16.22
C GLY A 339 12.27 1.70 15.86
N LEU A 340 11.81 2.73 15.14
CA LEU A 340 12.60 3.91 14.75
C LEU A 340 13.00 4.77 15.94
N ARG A 341 12.16 4.83 16.98
CA ARG A 341 12.45 5.60 18.19
C ARG A 341 13.49 4.93 19.07
N ARG A 342 13.37 3.62 19.33
CA ARG A 342 14.15 2.93 20.37
C ARG A 342 15.40 2.22 19.86
N TYR A 343 15.33 1.59 18.69
CA TYR A 343 16.33 0.63 18.22
C TYR A 343 17.05 1.08 16.94
N ASP A 344 16.98 2.37 16.58
CA ASP A 344 17.64 2.89 15.37
C ASP A 344 19.17 2.70 15.44
N ILE A 345 19.78 3.05 16.58
CA ILE A 345 21.23 2.92 16.81
C ILE A 345 21.63 1.45 16.84
N ASP A 346 20.92 0.62 17.62
CA ASP A 346 21.19 -0.81 17.77
C ASP A 346 21.12 -1.56 16.43
N ARG A 347 20.14 -1.21 15.57
CA ARG A 347 20.03 -1.81 14.23
C ARG A 347 21.14 -1.33 13.30
N CYS A 348 21.57 -0.08 13.41
CA CYS A 348 22.71 0.41 12.64
C CYS A 348 24.02 -0.27 13.07
N LEU A 349 24.20 -0.53 14.36
CA LEU A 349 25.33 -1.29 14.91
C LEU A 349 25.34 -2.72 14.37
N ALA A 350 24.20 -3.42 14.47
CA ALA A 350 24.06 -4.80 14.00
C ALA A 350 24.38 -4.96 12.52
N LEU A 351 24.14 -3.93 11.69
CA LEU A 351 24.51 -3.98 10.29
C LEU A 351 26.02 -4.07 10.08
N LEU A 352 26.82 -3.37 10.88
CA LEU A 352 28.27 -3.29 10.69
C LEU A 352 28.99 -4.63 10.89
N ASN A 353 28.33 -5.63 11.49
CA ASN A 353 28.88 -6.97 11.75
C ASN A 353 30.30 -6.92 12.35
N LEU A 354 30.53 -5.98 13.27
CA LEU A 354 31.82 -5.83 13.93
C LEU A 354 32.05 -6.99 14.91
N PRO A 355 33.30 -7.39 15.17
CA PRO A 355 33.60 -8.32 16.25
C PRO A 355 33.09 -7.77 17.61
N PRO A 356 32.63 -8.62 18.55
CA PRO A 356 32.02 -8.19 19.82
C PRO A 356 32.90 -7.26 20.69
N GLU A 357 34.21 -7.27 20.46
CA GLU A 357 35.19 -6.45 21.17
C GLU A 357 35.23 -4.99 20.66
N GLU A 358 34.91 -4.76 19.38
CA GLU A 358 34.90 -3.42 18.74
C GLU A 358 33.50 -2.77 18.71
N GLU A 359 32.44 -3.53 19.00
CA GLU A 359 31.06 -3.02 19.04
C GLU A 359 30.84 -1.94 20.12
N LYS A 360 31.62 -1.98 21.21
CA LYS A 360 31.49 -1.05 22.35
C LYS A 360 32.12 0.33 22.08
N ASP A 361 33.08 0.40 21.15
CA ASP A 361 33.84 1.61 20.85
C ASP A 361 33.41 2.29 19.54
N ALA A 362 32.50 1.67 18.77
CA ALA A 362 32.00 2.22 17.52
C ALA A 362 30.98 3.35 17.77
N VAL A 363 31.37 4.61 17.52
CA VAL A 363 30.45 5.76 17.49
C VAL A 363 29.59 5.67 16.21
N VAL A 364 28.54 4.87 16.25
CA VAL A 364 27.61 4.73 15.12
C VAL A 364 26.55 5.81 15.17
N LYS A 365 26.48 6.59 14.09
CA LYS A 365 25.39 7.57 13.90
C LYS A 365 24.14 6.83 13.43
N GLY A 366 23.04 6.95 14.15
CA GLY A 366 21.71 6.50 13.72
C GLY A 366 21.22 7.23 12.46
N TYR A 367 20.21 6.69 11.78
CA TYR A 367 19.53 7.41 10.69
C TYR A 367 18.61 8.51 11.24
N ILE A 368 18.09 8.32 12.45
CA ILE A 368 17.16 9.25 13.09
C ILE A 368 17.92 10.16 14.05
N SER A 369 17.72 11.48 13.93
CA SER A 369 18.33 12.43 14.86
C SER A 369 17.66 12.41 16.23
N PRO A 370 18.39 12.74 17.32
CA PRO A 370 17.80 12.81 18.66
C PRO A 370 16.61 13.79 18.75
N LYS A 371 16.63 14.86 17.95
CA LYS A 371 15.50 15.78 17.85
C LYS A 371 14.28 15.07 17.25
N ALA A 372 14.44 14.37 16.12
CA ALA A 372 13.35 13.63 15.51
C ALA A 372 12.78 12.54 16.43
N GLN A 373 13.60 11.89 17.26
CA GLN A 373 13.15 10.90 18.24
C GLN A 373 12.16 11.48 19.27
N ILE A 374 12.32 12.74 19.68
CA ILE A 374 11.40 13.40 20.61
C ILE A 374 10.01 13.54 19.97
N TYR A 375 9.95 14.02 18.72
CA TYR A 375 8.68 14.20 18.01
C TYR A 375 8.05 12.88 17.54
N LEU A 376 8.86 11.83 17.33
CA LEU A 376 8.34 10.48 17.09
C LEU A 376 7.61 9.90 18.32
N ALA A 377 7.85 10.42 19.53
CA ALA A 377 7.08 10.03 20.71
C ALA A 377 5.62 10.49 20.58
N ASP A 378 5.40 11.73 20.13
CA ASP A 378 4.07 12.29 19.89
C ASP A 378 3.31 11.49 18.81
N VAL A 379 3.99 11.19 17.69
CA VAL A 379 3.42 10.36 16.61
C VAL A 379 3.09 8.95 17.12
N PHE A 380 3.90 8.40 18.04
CA PHE A 380 3.63 7.10 18.66
C PHE A 380 2.39 7.14 19.57
N ASP A 381 2.23 8.20 20.35
CA ASP A 381 1.07 8.36 21.23
C ASP A 381 -0.21 8.59 20.40
N HIS A 382 -0.13 9.34 19.29
CA HIS A 382 -1.25 9.51 18.35
C HIS A 382 -1.69 8.19 17.72
N ILE A 383 -0.76 7.34 17.24
CA ILE A 383 -1.16 6.05 16.66
C ILE A 383 -1.72 5.09 17.72
N ASP A 384 -1.22 5.14 18.95
CA ASP A 384 -1.76 4.36 20.07
C ASP A 384 -3.19 4.78 20.40
N TYR A 385 -3.44 6.09 20.45
CA TYR A 385 -4.78 6.64 20.62
C TYR A 385 -5.73 6.19 19.50
N VAL A 386 -5.30 6.24 18.23
CA VAL A 386 -6.10 5.80 17.08
C VAL A 386 -6.46 4.32 17.19
N LEU A 387 -5.50 3.46 17.51
CA LEU A 387 -5.75 2.03 17.67
C LEU A 387 -6.70 1.75 18.85
N ALA A 388 -6.52 2.45 19.97
CA ALA A 388 -7.41 2.33 21.13
C ALA A 388 -8.83 2.85 20.85
N SER A 389 -8.97 3.93 20.08
CA SER A 389 -10.27 4.44 19.61
C SER A 389 -10.96 3.41 18.74
N LEU A 390 -10.27 2.87 17.73
CA LEU A 390 -10.82 1.83 16.86
C LEU A 390 -11.24 0.58 17.64
N ASP A 391 -10.46 0.18 18.66
CA ASP A 391 -10.80 -0.96 19.52
C ASP A 391 -12.07 -0.71 20.35
N LYS A 392 -12.25 0.50 20.88
CA LYS A 392 -13.49 0.89 21.55
C LYS A 392 -14.70 0.81 20.61
N VAL A 393 -14.55 1.34 19.39
CA VAL A 393 -15.62 1.30 18.37
C VAL A 393 -15.96 -0.13 18.00
N TYR A 394 -14.95 -0.99 17.81
CA TYR A 394 -15.13 -2.41 17.53
C TYR A 394 -15.89 -3.13 18.66
N ASN A 395 -15.45 -2.98 19.91
CA ASN A 395 -16.09 -3.63 21.06
C ASN A 395 -17.53 -3.13 21.28
N LEU A 396 -17.78 -1.83 21.09
CA LEU A 396 -19.13 -1.28 21.19
C LEU A 396 -20.03 -1.76 20.03
N SER A 397 -19.49 -1.95 18.82
CA SER A 397 -20.25 -2.56 17.73
C SER A 397 -20.69 -4.00 18.06
N GLU A 398 -19.79 -4.84 18.59
CA GLU A 398 -20.15 -6.22 18.97
C GLU A 398 -21.20 -6.27 20.10
N ASN A 399 -21.10 -5.35 21.06
CA ASN A 399 -22.09 -5.22 22.14
C ASN A 399 -23.47 -4.79 21.62
N LEU A 400 -23.52 -3.83 20.70
CA LEU A 400 -24.77 -3.35 20.09
C LEU A 400 -25.41 -4.42 19.19
N MET A 401 -24.61 -5.22 18.48
CA MET A 401 -25.06 -6.41 17.76
C MET A 401 -25.73 -7.41 18.71
N SER A 402 -25.07 -7.71 19.82
CA SER A 402 -25.59 -8.63 20.85
C SER A 402 -26.88 -8.12 21.48
N TYR A 403 -26.93 -6.82 21.82
CA TYR A 403 -28.12 -6.17 22.35
C TYR A 403 -29.30 -6.24 21.35
N SER A 404 -29.04 -5.96 20.07
CA SER A 404 -30.07 -6.03 19.03
C SER A 404 -30.66 -7.42 18.88
N PHE A 405 -29.82 -8.45 18.96
CA PHE A 405 -30.28 -9.85 18.92
C PHE A 405 -31.19 -10.16 20.12
N ASN A 406 -30.77 -9.78 21.32
CA ASN A 406 -31.55 -10.00 22.54
C ASN A 406 -32.91 -9.28 22.53
N VAL A 407 -32.94 -8.00 22.15
CA VAL A 407 -34.18 -7.23 22.07
C VAL A 407 -35.13 -7.81 21.04
N ARG A 408 -34.63 -8.20 19.86
CA ARG A 408 -35.45 -8.79 18.81
C ARG A 408 -36.01 -10.15 19.20
N CYS A 409 -35.16 -11.05 19.69
CA CYS A 409 -35.62 -12.36 20.15
C CYS A 409 -36.68 -12.22 21.26
N SER A 410 -36.46 -11.33 22.22
CA SER A 410 -37.45 -11.07 23.27
C SER A 410 -38.76 -10.50 22.73
N TYR A 411 -38.71 -9.56 21.78
CA TYR A 411 -39.90 -8.97 21.18
C TYR A 411 -40.69 -9.97 20.33
N ASP A 412 -40.01 -10.76 19.50
CA ASP A 412 -40.64 -11.80 18.66
C ASP A 412 -41.29 -12.89 19.53
N ILE A 413 -40.62 -13.31 20.62
CA ILE A 413 -41.18 -14.26 21.59
C ILE A 413 -42.44 -13.68 22.25
N GLN A 414 -42.38 -12.43 22.72
CA GLN A 414 -43.50 -11.78 23.40
C GLN A 414 -44.69 -11.57 22.45
N LYS A 415 -44.44 -11.19 21.19
CA LYS A 415 -45.47 -11.05 20.17
C LYS A 415 -46.15 -12.38 19.88
N ASN A 416 -45.38 -13.45 19.70
CA ASN A 416 -45.93 -14.78 19.47
C ASN A 416 -46.77 -15.26 20.67
N LEU A 417 -46.29 -15.08 21.91
CA LEU A 417 -47.05 -15.41 23.13
C LEU A 417 -48.37 -14.64 23.24
N SER A 418 -48.37 -13.34 22.91
CA SER A 418 -49.60 -12.54 22.91
C SER A 418 -50.60 -12.94 21.82
N ALA A 419 -50.11 -13.41 20.66
CA ALA A 419 -50.97 -13.94 19.60
C ALA A 419 -51.63 -15.26 20.02
N TYR A 420 -50.87 -16.16 20.67
CA TYR A 420 -51.43 -17.41 21.21
C TYR A 420 -52.46 -17.18 22.33
N GLN A 421 -52.33 -16.11 23.12
CA GLN A 421 -53.29 -15.75 24.17
C GLN A 421 -54.57 -15.08 23.64
N LEU A 422 -54.60 -14.60 22.40
CA LEU A 422 -55.78 -14.00 21.76
C LEU A 422 -56.60 -15.02 20.94
N ASP A 423 -55.98 -16.12 20.53
CA ASP A 423 -56.64 -17.24 19.82
C ASP A 423 -57.15 -18.35 20.78
N SER A 424 -57.00 -18.18 22.10
CA SER A 424 -57.51 -19.04 23.17
C SER A 424 -58.66 -18.36 23.90
#